data_AF-A0A182P8S6-F1
#
_entry.id   AF-A0A182P8S6-F1
#
_cell.length_a   1.000
_cell.length_b   1.000
_cell.length_c   1.000
_cell.angle_alpha   90.00
_cell.angle_beta   90.00
_cell.angle_gamma   90.00
#
_symmetry.space_group_name_H-M   'P 1'
#
loop_
_entity.id
_entity.type
_entity.pdbx_description
1 polymer ?
#
loop_
_entity_poly.entity_id
_entity_poly.type
_entity_poly.pdbx_seq_one_letter_code
_entity_poly.pdbx_strand_id
1 'polypeptide(L)' 'MDWSTGDLVWFDPGLGHPLPGEIQEVHRAAQMIIVQALINGKACRGACCTRPPMQQLHWKRYHERKQK' A
#
# COMPACT_ATOMS: atom_id res chain seq x y z
N MET A 1 -16.63 -2.05 -0.27
CA MET A 1 -15.73 -0.92 0.02
C MET A 1 -15.37 -0.31 -1.32
N ASP A 2 -15.82 0.91 -1.60
CA ASP A 2 -15.65 1.52 -2.92
C ASP A 2 -14.43 2.44 -2.89
N TRP A 3 -13.27 1.86 -3.16
CA TRP A 3 -12.04 2.62 -3.29
C TRP A 3 -11.82 3.04 -4.73
N SER A 4 -11.33 4.26 -4.89
CA SER A 4 -10.99 4.85 -6.17
C SER A 4 -9.53 5.29 -6.19
N THR A 5 -8.95 5.34 -7.38
CA THR A 5 -7.66 6.00 -7.58
C THR A 5 -7.79 7.48 -7.18
N GLY A 6 -6.83 7.99 -6.41
CA GLY A 6 -6.81 9.32 -5.83
C GLY A 6 -7.36 9.41 -4.40
N ASP A 7 -7.96 8.34 -3.86
CA ASP A 7 -8.40 8.34 -2.46
C ASP A 7 -7.21 8.41 -1.50
N LEU A 8 -7.37 9.17 -0.42
CA LEU A 8 -6.41 9.26 0.67
C LEU A 8 -6.63 8.13 1.67
N VAL A 9 -5.58 7.38 1.96
CA VAL A 9 -5.60 6.23 2.87
C VAL A 9 -4.45 6.27 3.86
N TRP A 10 -4.71 5.74 5.05
CA TRP A 10 -3.67 5.47 6.03
C TRP A 10 -3.05 4.12 5.73
N PHE A 11 -1.78 4.14 5.32
CA PHE A 11 -1.01 2.96 4.95
C PHE A 11 0.03 2.67 6.02
N ASP A 12 -0.01 1.46 6.60
CA ASP A 12 0.97 1.02 7.58
C ASP A 12 2.05 0.12 6.93
N PRO A 13 3.28 0.63 6.76
CA PRO A 13 4.40 -0.17 6.26
C PRO A 13 5.09 -1.03 7.34
N GLY A 14 4.56 -1.10 8.57
CA GLY A 14 5.22 -1.76 9.70
C GLY A 14 6.33 -0.92 10.34
N LEU A 15 6.34 0.41 10.14
CA LEU A 15 7.30 1.35 10.76
C LEU A 15 6.84 1.87 12.13
N GLY A 16 5.75 1.33 12.68
CA GLY A 16 5.20 1.70 13.99
C GLY A 16 4.12 2.78 13.97
N HIS A 17 3.97 3.51 12.86
CA HIS A 17 2.88 4.46 12.65
C HIS A 17 2.35 4.39 11.21
N PRO A 18 1.02 4.47 11.00
CA PRO A 18 0.45 4.57 9.67
C PRO A 18 0.83 5.91 9.02
N LEU A 19 1.20 5.85 7.76
CA LEU A 19 1.57 7.01 6.95
C LEU A 19 0.41 7.41 6.03
N PRO A 20 0.24 8.71 5.75
CA PRO A 20 -0.70 9.14 4.74
C PRO A 20 -0.18 8.72 3.37
N GLY A 21 -1.05 8.10 2.58
CA GLY A 21 -0.79 7.73 1.21
C GLY A 21 -2.00 7.92 0.33
N GLU A 22 -1.77 7.94 -0.98
CA GLU A 22 -2.80 8.09 -2.00
C GLU A 22 -2.91 6.79 -2.81
N ILE A 23 -4.12 6.32 -3.06
CA ILE A 23 -4.36 5.16 -3.92
C ILE A 23 -3.99 5.53 -5.36
N GLN A 24 -3.03 4.81 -5.93
CA GLN A 24 -2.66 4.95 -7.33
C GLN A 24 -3.46 3.97 -8.21
N GLU A 25 -3.64 2.74 -7.75
CA GLU A 25 -4.28 1.68 -8.55
C GLU A 25 -5.18 0.81 -7.68
N VAL A 26 -6.31 0.37 -8.23
CA VAL A 26 -7.27 -0.52 -7.56
C VAL A 26 -7.48 -1.77 -8.40
N HIS A 27 -7.02 -2.91 -7.90
CA HIS A 27 -7.23 -4.22 -8.52
C HIS A 27 -8.37 -4.95 -7.79
N ARG A 28 -9.61 -4.69 -8.22
CA ARG A 28 -10.82 -5.28 -7.60
C ARG A 28 -10.83 -6.81 -7.65
N ALA A 29 -10.40 -7.41 -8.77
CA ALA A 29 -10.33 -8.86 -8.93
C ALA A 29 -9.33 -9.53 -7.95
N ALA A 30 -8.21 -8.85 -7.65
CA ALA A 30 -7.19 -9.35 -6.74
C ALA A 30 -7.40 -8.90 -5.28
N GLN A 31 -8.43 -8.08 -5.02
CA GLN A 31 -8.64 -7.41 -3.73
C GLN A 31 -7.34 -6.76 -3.24
N MET A 32 -6.75 -5.92 -4.09
CA MET A 32 -5.49 -5.24 -3.84
C MET A 32 -5.61 -3.78 -4.28
N ILE A 33 -5.02 -2.89 -3.51
CA ILE A 33 -4.78 -1.49 -3.89
C ILE A 33 -3.29 -1.20 -3.87
N ILE A 34 -2.83 -0.34 -4.77
CA ILE A 34 -1.48 0.23 -4.74
C ILE A 34 -1.59 1.61 -4.14
N VAL A 35 -0.81 1.88 -3.10
CA VAL A 35 -0.77 3.15 -2.38
C VAL A 35 0.60 3.77 -2.56
N GLN A 36 0.65 5.06 -2.85
CA GLN A 36 1.86 5.86 -2.82
C GLN A 36 1.90 6.67 -1.53
N ALA A 37 2.94 6.47 -0.71
CA ALA A 37 3.17 7.20 0.52
C ALA A 37 4.57 7.83 0.52
N LEU A 38 4.75 8.93 1.24
CA LEU A 38 6.06 9.54 1.45
C LEU A 38 6.73 8.92 2.67
N ILE A 39 7.84 8.21 2.45
CA ILE A 39 8.68 7.65 3.51
C ILE A 39 10.00 8.40 3.48
N ASN A 40 10.29 9.15 4.54
CA ASN A 40 11.53 9.93 4.67
C ASN A 40 11.83 10.84 3.45
N GLY A 41 10.79 11.54 2.96
CA GLY A 41 10.87 12.42 1.79
C GLY A 41 10.94 11.72 0.43
N LYS A 42 10.89 10.38 0.39
CA LYS A 42 10.89 9.60 -0.85
C LYS A 42 9.51 9.00 -1.10
N ALA A 43 8.99 9.14 -2.31
CA ALA A 43 7.75 8.50 -2.72
C ALA A 43 7.94 6.98 -2.86
N CYS A 44 7.30 6.22 -1.98
CA CYS A 44 7.30 4.76 -1.98
C CYS A 44 5.91 4.26 -2.39
N ARG A 45 5.88 3.29 -3.31
CA ARG A 45 4.65 2.58 -3.66
C ARG A 45 4.59 1.26 -2.92
N GLY A 46 3.50 1.03 -2.19
CA GLY A 46 3.21 -0.20 -1.47
C GLY A 46 1.92 -0.84 -1.99
N ALA A 47 1.89 -2.16 -2.03
CA ALA A 47 0.66 -2.90 -2.32
C ALA A 47 -0.02 -3.28 -1.00
N CYS A 48 -1.28 -2.93 -0.85
CA CYS A 48 -2.12 -3.32 0.27
C CYS A 48 -3.17 -4.31 -0.21
N CYS A 49 -3.17 -5.52 0.36
CA CYS A 49 -4.25 -6.47 0.14
C CYS A 49 -5.41 -6.17 1.07
N THR A 50 -6.60 -6.27 0.52
CA THR A 50 -7.82 -5.78 1.13
C THR A 50 -8.71 -6.92 1.61
N ARG A 51 -8.13 -8.12 1.72
CA ARG A 51 -8.80 -9.30 2.26
C ARG A 51 -8.91 -9.15 3.79
N PRO A 52 -10.11 -9.34 4.39
CA PRO A 52 -10.24 -9.43 5.84
C PRO A 52 -9.53 -10.67 6.40
N PRO A 53 -8.98 -10.62 7.63
CA PRO A 53 -8.77 -9.41 8.42
C PRO A 53 -7.65 -8.61 7.74
N MET A 54 -7.80 -7.28 7.68
CA MET A 54 -6.90 -6.35 6.98
C MET A 54 -5.47 -6.41 7.56
N GLN A 55 -4.75 -7.48 7.27
CA GLN A 55 -3.43 -7.78 7.80
C GLN A 55 -2.43 -7.37 6.73
N GLN A 56 -1.94 -6.14 6.88
CA GLN A 56 -0.52 -5.76 6.71
C GLN A 56 0.23 -6.70 5.76
N LEU A 57 -0.05 -6.63 4.44
CA LEU A 57 0.67 -7.50 3.52
C LEU A 57 2.13 -7.04 3.46
N HIS A 58 2.97 -7.88 4.04
CA HIS A 58 4.34 -7.61 4.45
C HIS A 58 5.24 -7.18 3.26
N TRP A 59 5.75 -5.96 3.37
CA TRP A 59 6.66 -5.23 2.47
C TRP A 59 7.87 -6.01 1.93
N LYS A 60 8.36 -7.05 2.64
CA LYS A 60 9.58 -7.80 2.26
C LYS A 60 9.58 -8.26 0.80
N ARG A 61 8.43 -8.65 0.26
CA ARG A 61 8.35 -9.25 -1.08
C ARG A 61 8.38 -8.24 -2.24
N TYR A 62 8.08 -6.96 -2.01
CA TYR A 62 8.19 -5.92 -3.04
C TYR A 62 9.63 -5.42 -3.17
N HIS A 63 10.34 -5.24 -2.05
CA HIS A 63 11.75 -4.84 -2.06
C HIS A 63 12.67 -5.91 -2.65
N GLU A 64 12.44 -7.19 -2.37
CA GLU A 64 13.23 -8.29 -2.96
C GLU A 64 13.10 -8.37 -4.49
N ARG A 65 11.97 -7.96 -5.06
CA ARG A 65 11.75 -7.99 -6.53
C ARG A 65 12.33 -6.80 -7.28
N LYS A 66 12.68 -5.70 -6.59
CA LYS A 66 13.29 -4.51 -7.21
C LYS A 66 14.82 -4.51 -7.19
N GLN A 67 15.45 -5.48 -6.51
CA GLN A 67 16.91 -5.64 -6.43
C GLN A 67 17.46 -6.77 -7.31
N LYS A 68 16.67 -7.33 -8.22
CA LYS A 68 17.09 -8.39 -9.13
C LYS A 68 16.82 -8.01 -10.59
#